data_AF-A0A8J3VXA9-F1
#
_entry.id   AF-A0A8J3VXA9-F1
#
_cell.length_a   1.000
_cell.length_b   1.000
_cell.length_c   1.000
_cell.angle_alpha   90.00
_cell.angle_beta   90.00
_cell.angle_gamma   90.00
#
_symmetry.space_group_name_H-M   'P 1'
#
loop_
_entity.id
_entity.type
_entity.pdbx_description
1 polymer ?
#
loop_
_entity_poly.entity_id
_entity_poly.type
_entity_poly.pdbx_seq_one_letter_code
_entity_poly.pdbx_strand_id
1 'polypeptide(L)'
;MTSSPGRPPHGQGGKAHIRLQPSAYFETPDGVRVSYENSAGLYEVICADCGDNADIPYEQAPDELRKVRGPYQNENLAMRALEQHMGARFR
;
A
#
# COMPACT_ATOMS: atom_id res chain seq x y z
N MET A 1 -25.99 -14.30 -21.74
CA MET A 1 -25.03 -14.59 -20.65
C MET A 1 -23.77 -13.79 -20.97
N THR A 2 -23.64 -12.60 -20.41
CA THR A 2 -22.55 -11.67 -20.75
C THR A 2 -21.30 -12.05 -19.95
N SER A 3 -20.29 -12.55 -20.65
CA SER A 3 -18.97 -12.84 -20.10
C SER A 3 -18.34 -11.58 -19.52
N SER A 4 -18.12 -11.54 -18.21
CA SER A 4 -17.25 -10.54 -17.59
C SER A 4 -15.82 -10.75 -18.11
N PRO A 5 -15.13 -9.72 -18.63
CA PRO A 5 -13.78 -9.89 -19.12
C PRO A 5 -12.85 -10.17 -17.94
N GLY A 6 -12.32 -11.39 -17.89
CA GLY A 6 -11.35 -11.84 -16.91
C GLY A 6 -10.11 -10.95 -16.96
N ARG A 7 -9.98 -10.09 -15.95
CA ARG A 7 -8.72 -9.38 -15.65
C ARG A 7 -7.67 -10.47 -15.36
N PRO A 8 -6.49 -10.45 -16.00
CA PRO A 8 -5.51 -11.53 -15.86
C PRO A 8 -5.14 -11.72 -14.38
N PRO A 9 -4.92 -12.96 -13.92
CA PRO A 9 -4.38 -13.21 -12.59
C PRO A 9 -3.04 -12.50 -12.47
N HIS A 10 -2.77 -11.88 -11.32
CA HIS A 10 -1.49 -11.25 -11.02
C HIS A 10 -0.38 -12.26 -11.33
N GLY A 11 0.41 -11.97 -12.38
CA GLY A 11 1.46 -12.88 -12.84
C GLY A 11 2.51 -13.09 -11.76
N GLN A 12 3.26 -14.18 -11.86
CA GLN A 12 4.29 -14.66 -10.91
C GLN A 12 5.50 -13.71 -10.71
N GLY A 13 5.32 -12.40 -10.92
CA GLY A 13 6.25 -11.32 -10.60
C GLY A 13 5.49 -10.07 -10.13
N GLY A 14 4.36 -10.26 -9.42
CA GLY A 14 3.46 -9.20 -8.99
C GLY A 14 4.21 -8.00 -8.43
N LYS A 15 3.98 -6.82 -9.00
CA LYS A 15 4.65 -5.56 -8.63
C LYS A 15 4.17 -5.02 -7.28
N ALA A 16 3.81 -5.91 -6.37
CA ALA A 16 3.36 -5.56 -5.05
C ALA A 16 4.51 -5.65 -4.07
N HIS A 17 4.72 -4.59 -3.31
CA HIS A 17 5.79 -4.50 -2.35
C HIS A 17 5.33 -3.75 -1.11
N ILE A 18 6.03 -4.02 -0.01
CA ILE A 18 5.86 -3.29 1.23
C ILE A 18 6.78 -2.08 1.17
N ARG A 19 6.30 -0.93 1.64
CA ARG A 19 7.16 0.21 1.94
C ARG A 19 6.85 0.74 3.32
N LEU A 20 7.81 1.45 3.90
CA LEU A 20 7.50 2.35 4.99
C LEU A 20 6.67 3.50 4.42
N GLN A 21 5.53 3.80 5.04
CA GLN A 21 4.78 5.00 4.75
C GLN A 21 5.76 6.16 4.93
N PRO A 22 5.90 7.05 3.93
CA PRO A 22 6.68 8.27 4.13
C PRO A 22 6.04 9.00 5.31
N SER A 23 6.73 8.99 6.45
CA SER A 23 6.25 9.59 7.69
C SER A 23 5.75 10.98 7.36
N ALA A 24 4.51 11.30 7.74
CA ALA A 24 3.97 12.63 7.53
C ALA A 24 4.99 13.64 8.11
N TYR A 25 5.61 14.40 7.22
CA TYR A 25 6.48 15.49 7.60
C TYR A 25 5.56 16.63 8.02
N PHE A 26 5.83 17.23 9.17
CA PHE A 26 5.29 18.56 9.44
C PHE A 26 6.40 19.57 9.21
N GLU A 27 6.02 20.70 8.61
CA GLU A 27 6.91 21.85 8.48
C GLU A 27 6.82 22.64 9.78
N THR A 28 7.97 22.90 10.42
CA THR A 28 8.01 23.82 11.55
C THR A 28 7.77 25.25 11.06
N PRO A 29 7.42 26.20 11.95
CA PRO A 29 7.39 27.62 11.60
C PRO A 29 8.70 28.17 10.99
N ASP A 30 9.82 27.49 11.24
CA ASP A 30 11.15 27.83 10.70
C ASP A 30 11.44 27.18 9.33
N GLY A 31 10.46 26.50 8.72
CA GLY A 31 10.61 25.84 7.41
C GLY A 31 11.38 24.53 7.47
N VAL A 32 11.60 23.96 8.66
CA VAL A 32 12.30 22.68 8.82
C VAL A 32 11.29 21.54 8.65
N ARG A 33 11.59 20.62 7.73
CA ARG A 33 10.81 19.38 7.57
C ARG A 33 11.26 18.37 8.61
N VAL A 34 10.43 18.15 9.64
CA VAL A 34 10.70 17.16 10.68
C VAL A 34 9.88 15.90 10.41
N SER A 35 10.54 14.75 10.42
CA SER A 35 9.87 13.46 10.49
C SER A 35 9.63 13.09 11.95
N TYR A 36 8.59 12.32 12.24
CA TYR A 36 8.50 11.60 13.51
C TYR A 36 9.63 10.56 13.59
N GLU A 37 10.76 10.89 14.22
CA GLU A 37 11.93 10.00 14.36
C GLU A 37 11.66 8.75 15.21
N ASN A 38 10.55 8.73 15.97
CA ASN A 38 10.25 7.69 16.97
C ASN A 38 8.94 6.92 16.71
N SER A 39 8.25 7.20 15.62
CA SER A 39 7.10 6.37 15.23
C SER A 39 7.68 5.17 14.49
N ALA A 40 7.53 3.96 15.03
CA ALA A 40 7.66 2.74 14.24
C ALA A 40 6.79 2.96 12.99
N GLY A 41 7.44 3.22 11.85
CA GLY A 41 6.73 3.80 10.71
C GLY A 41 5.60 2.88 10.30
N LEU A 42 4.45 3.46 9.96
CA LEU A 42 3.37 2.69 9.39
C LEU A 42 3.86 2.07 8.08
N TYR A 43 3.51 0.83 7.80
CA TYR A 43 3.88 0.13 6.58
C TYR A 43 2.70 0.15 5.61
N GLU A 44 2.99 0.20 4.33
CA GLU A 44 1.99 0.17 3.26
C GLU A 44 2.28 -0.94 2.26
N VAL A 45 1.23 -1.55 1.71
CA VAL A 45 1.32 -2.51 0.61
C VAL A 45 0.93 -1.80 -0.68
N ILE A 46 1.89 -1.55 -1.57
CA ILE A 46 1.60 -0.96 -2.86
C ILE A 46 1.42 -2.08 -3.87
N CYS A 47 0.33 -2.08 -4.64
CA CYS A 47 0.08 -3.09 -5.68
C CYS A 47 -0.24 -2.45 -7.04
N ALA A 48 0.79 -2.29 -7.89
CA ALA A 48 0.63 -1.63 -9.19
C ALA A 48 -0.36 -2.35 -10.12
N ASP A 49 -0.48 -3.67 -10.01
CA ASP A 49 -1.43 -4.46 -10.80
C ASP A 49 -2.90 -4.18 -10.41
N CYS A 50 -3.15 -3.76 -9.17
CA CYS A 50 -4.46 -3.24 -8.76
C CYS A 50 -4.74 -1.84 -9.31
N GLY A 51 -3.73 -1.16 -9.87
CA GLY A 51 -3.77 0.24 -10.28
C GLY A 51 -3.25 1.19 -9.21
N ASP A 52 -2.61 0.66 -8.17
CA ASP A 52 -2.08 1.48 -7.08
C ASP A 52 -0.76 2.16 -7.46
N ASN A 53 -0.53 3.38 -6.98
CA ASN A 53 0.64 4.18 -7.34
C ASN A 53 1.43 4.61 -6.11
N ALA A 54 2.70 4.20 -6.00
CA ALA A 54 3.57 4.62 -4.89
C ALA A 54 3.71 6.15 -4.79
N ASP A 55 3.65 6.89 -5.89
CA ASP A 55 3.88 8.34 -5.87
C ASP A 55 2.75 9.14 -5.21
N ILE A 56 1.56 8.53 -5.03
CA ILE A 56 0.45 9.20 -4.34
C ILE A 56 0.45 8.90 -2.84
N PRO A 57 0.18 9.91 -1.99
CA PRO A 57 -0.05 9.72 -0.57
C PRO A 57 -1.22 8.78 -0.28
N TYR A 58 -1.24 8.19 0.91
CA TYR A 58 -2.30 7.31 1.37
C TYR A 58 -3.70 7.94 1.26
N GLU A 59 -3.83 9.21 1.65
CA GLU A 59 -5.11 9.94 1.66
C GLU A 59 -5.66 10.19 0.25
N GLN A 60 -4.80 10.17 -0.76
CA GLN A 60 -5.18 10.37 -2.16
C GLN A 60 -5.46 9.04 -2.89
N ALA A 61 -5.13 7.90 -2.27
CA ALA A 61 -5.46 6.61 -2.83
C ALA A 61 -7.00 6.38 -2.76
N PRO A 62 -7.61 5.82 -3.82
CA PRO A 62 -9.01 5.39 -3.80
C PRO A 62 -9.32 4.48 -2.61
N ASP A 63 -10.52 4.58 -2.04
CA ASP A 63 -10.91 3.82 -0.83
C ASP A 63 -10.76 2.30 -0.98
N GLU A 64 -10.98 1.76 -2.18
CA GLU A 64 -10.78 0.33 -2.45
C GLU A 64 -9.30 -0.08 -2.39
N LEU A 65 -8.39 0.79 -2.83
CA LEU A 65 -6.96 0.55 -2.77
C LEU A 65 -6.43 0.75 -1.35
N ARG A 66 -6.97 1.72 -0.60
CA ARG A 66 -6.62 1.95 0.80
C ARG A 66 -6.80 0.72 1.69
N LYS A 67 -7.82 -0.12 1.41
CA LYS A 67 -8.07 -1.38 2.15
C LYS A 67 -6.91 -2.36 2.06
N VAL A 68 -6.28 -2.47 0.89
CA VAL A 68 -5.10 -3.33 0.66
C VAL A 68 -3.83 -2.60 1.08
N ARG A 69 -3.78 -1.28 0.86
CA ARG A 69 -2.59 -0.46 1.11
C ARG A 69 -2.23 -0.34 2.58
N GLY A 70 -3.18 -0.40 3.52
CA GLY A 70 -2.93 -0.24 4.94
C GLY A 70 -3.53 1.05 5.48
N PRO A 71 -2.90 1.77 6.44
CA PRO A 71 -1.56 1.53 7.00
C PRO A 71 -1.49 0.35 7.98
N TYR A 72 -0.31 -0.25 8.10
CA TYR A 72 0.00 -1.36 9.01
C TYR A 72 1.00 -0.94 10.08
N GLN A 73 0.79 -1.35 11.33
CA GLN A 73 1.61 -0.91 12.47
C GLN A 73 3.03 -1.49 12.48
N ASN A 74 3.30 -2.53 11.71
CA ASN A 74 4.62 -3.13 11.56
C ASN A 74 4.71 -3.92 10.25
N GLU A 75 5.93 -4.26 9.83
CA GLU A 75 6.22 -4.95 8.58
C GLU A 75 5.54 -6.33 8.50
N ASN A 76 5.50 -7.09 9.60
CA ASN A 76 4.87 -8.41 9.62
C ASN A 76 3.37 -8.34 9.30
N LEU A 77 2.67 -7.30 9.77
CA LEU A 77 1.26 -7.09 9.43
C LEU A 77 1.08 -6.73 7.95
N ALA A 78 1.96 -5.89 7.39
CA ALA A 78 1.96 -5.58 5.96
C ALA A 78 2.28 -6.80 5.10
N MET A 79 3.22 -7.66 5.54
CA MET A 79 3.58 -8.89 4.86
C MET A 79 2.42 -9.88 4.83
N ARG A 80 1.73 -10.09 5.96
CA ARG A 80 0.54 -10.92 6.00
C ARG A 80 -0.58 -10.38 5.11
N ALA A 81 -0.75 -9.07 5.06
CA ALA A 81 -1.74 -8.44 4.18
C ALA A 81 -1.36 -8.61 2.70
N LEU A 82 -0.08 -8.46 2.35
CA LEU A 82 0.43 -8.72 1.02
C LEU A 82 0.24 -10.19 0.61
N GLU A 83 0.60 -11.14 1.47
CA GLU A 83 0.39 -12.58 1.25
C GLU A 83 -1.09 -12.91 1.07
N GLN A 84 -1.96 -12.36 1.93
CA GLN A 84 -3.41 -12.51 1.78
C GLN A 84 -3.91 -11.89 0.48
N HIS A 85 -3.45 -10.70 0.11
CA HIS A 85 -3.87 -10.05 -1.13
C HIS A 85 -3.45 -10.84 -2.38
N MET A 86 -2.22 -11.39 -2.36
CA MET A 86 -1.68 -12.23 -3.43
C MET A 86 -2.34 -13.63 -3.47
N GLY A 87 -2.72 -14.19 -2.31
CA GLY A 87 -3.32 -15.52 -2.19
C GLY A 87 -4.85 -15.58 -2.22
N ALA A 88 -5.56 -14.51 -1.85
CA ALA A 88 -7.03 -14.47 -1.76
C ALA A 88 -7.73 -14.37 -3.13
N ARG A 89 -6.97 -14.27 -4.23
CA ARG A 89 -7.52 -14.29 -5.60
C ARG A 89 -7.53 -15.68 -6.24
N PHE A 90 -7.24 -16.74 -5.46
CA PHE A 90 -7.29 -18.16 -5.85
C PHE A 90 -8.37 -18.96 -5.10
N ARG A 91 -9.61 -18.45 -5.06
CA ARG A 91 -10.78 -19.29 -4.79
C ARG A 91 -11.95 -18.88 -5.68
#